data_AF-A0A8T2BL52-F1
#
_entry.id   AF-A0A8T2BL52-F1
#
_cell.length_a   1.000
_cell.length_b   1.000
_cell.length_c   1.000
_cell.angle_alpha   90.00
_cell.angle_beta   90.00
_cell.angle_gamma   90.00
#
_symmetry.space_group_name_H-M   'P 1'
#
loop_
_entity.id
_entity.type
_entity.pdbx_description
1 polymer ?
#
loop_
_entity_poly.entity_id
_entity_poly.type
_entity_poly.pdbx_seq_one_letter_code
_entity_poly.pdbx_strand_id
1 'polypeptide(L)'
;MIQLRVYAGLSTLAALVVIYHAFSSRGQFYPATVYLSTSKINLVVLLNMGLVLMFSLWNLVKIVFLGSLREAEVERLNEQAWRELMEILFAITIFRQDFSVGFISLVVTLLLIKGLHWMAQKRVEYIETTPSVTLLSHSRKASMSVFFTFEYMILATTTVSIIVKYAFYVTDILKEGQWEGKPVYTFYLELVRDLLHLSMYLCFFLMIFMNYGLPLHLIRELYETFRNFKIRVTDYLRYRKITSNMNERFPDATPEELSANDATCIICREEMTSAKKLVCGHLFHVHCLRSWLERQNTCPTCRALVVPAENATSTASGNRGPHQESLQQGIGTSSSDGQGSSVSAAASENMSRHEARFQAAASAASIYGRSVVYPSSANTLVWSQGYSLLPQTELEAHRRFLESQIEVLQNKLRLLEKPATVDTKGKSVAESAE
;
A
#
# COMPACT_ATOMS: atom_id res chain seq x y z
N MET A 1 26.41 44.71 -0.16
CA MET A 1 25.48 43.56 -0.14
C MET A 1 24.47 43.76 0.98
N ILE A 2 23.19 43.41 0.78
CA ILE A 2 22.18 43.46 1.85
C ILE A 2 22.49 42.35 2.87
N GLN A 3 22.44 42.65 4.17
CA GLN A 3 22.62 41.62 5.19
C GLN A 3 21.48 40.59 5.11
N LEU A 4 21.80 39.29 5.21
CA LEU A 4 20.83 38.19 5.08
C LEU A 4 19.59 38.36 5.98
N ARG A 5 19.76 38.94 7.18
CA ARG A 5 18.66 39.26 8.12
C ARG A 5 17.66 40.29 7.56
N VAL A 6 18.15 41.32 6.87
CA VAL A 6 17.31 42.38 6.27
C VAL A 6 16.57 41.82 5.04
N TYR A 7 17.25 41.04 4.20
CA TYR A 7 16.62 40.35 3.07
C TYR A 7 15.55 39.35 3.52
N ALA A 8 15.81 38.59 4.60
CA ALA A 8 14.82 37.71 5.22
C ALA A 8 13.61 38.51 5.75
N GLY A 9 13.83 39.62 6.47
CA GLY A 9 12.78 40.49 6.97
C GLY A 9 11.86 41.04 5.86
N LEU A 10 12.45 41.57 4.79
CA LEU A 10 11.70 42.04 3.62
C LEU A 10 10.92 40.92 2.93
N SER A 11 11.51 39.73 2.81
CA SER A 11 10.87 38.55 2.21
C SER A 11 9.71 38.04 3.07
N THR A 12 9.86 38.02 4.40
CA THR A 12 8.77 37.66 5.33
C THR A 12 7.62 38.66 5.26
N LEU A 13 7.91 39.97 5.18
CA LEU A 13 6.90 41.01 5.06
C LEU A 13 6.12 40.87 3.74
N ALA A 14 6.81 40.68 2.62
CA ALA A 14 6.18 40.48 1.31
C ALA A 14 5.26 39.24 1.30
N ALA A 15 5.71 38.12 1.88
CA ALA A 15 4.89 36.90 1.99
C ALA A 15 3.66 37.12 2.88
N LEU A 16 3.80 37.79 4.04
CA LEU A 16 2.69 38.12 4.92
C LEU A 16 1.66 39.03 4.24
N VAL A 17 2.10 40.05 3.49
CA VAL A 17 1.21 40.94 2.73
C VAL A 17 0.45 40.18 1.64
N VAL A 18 1.11 39.31 0.88
CA VAL A 18 0.48 38.49 -0.18
C VAL A 18 -0.54 37.51 0.42
N ILE A 19 -0.21 36.84 1.53
CA ILE A 19 -1.12 35.94 2.24
C ILE A 19 -2.31 36.72 2.80
N TYR A 20 -2.07 37.83 3.52
CA TYR A 20 -3.14 38.66 4.08
C TYR A 20 -4.10 39.17 2.99
N HIS A 21 -3.57 39.67 1.88
CA HIS A 21 -4.38 40.11 0.73
C HIS A 21 -5.20 38.95 0.13
N ALA A 22 -4.61 37.75 -0.01
CA ALA A 22 -5.33 36.59 -0.53
C ALA A 22 -6.51 36.16 0.38
N PHE A 23 -6.33 36.15 1.70
CA PHE A 23 -7.41 35.82 2.63
C PHE A 23 -8.44 36.94 2.74
N SER A 24 -8.00 38.21 2.84
CA SER A 24 -8.88 39.38 2.94
C SER A 24 -9.73 39.63 1.69
N SER A 25 -9.26 39.25 0.49
CA SER A 25 -10.02 39.41 -0.77
C SER A 25 -10.94 38.24 -1.11
N ARG A 26 -10.76 37.07 -0.49
CA ARG A 26 -11.48 35.83 -0.83
C ARG A 26 -12.41 35.33 0.28
N GLY A 27 -12.17 35.70 1.54
CA GLY A 27 -13.00 35.35 2.73
C GLY A 27 -13.03 33.87 3.13
N GLN A 28 -12.77 32.95 2.19
CA GLN A 28 -12.82 31.51 2.36
C GLN A 28 -11.45 30.87 2.10
N PHE A 29 -11.09 29.85 2.89
CA PHE A 29 -9.78 29.20 2.85
C PHE A 29 -9.40 28.60 1.48
N TYR A 30 -10.31 27.85 0.85
CA TYR A 30 -10.00 27.17 -0.41
C TYR A 30 -9.81 28.16 -1.59
N PRO A 31 -10.71 29.13 -1.86
CA PRO A 31 -10.48 30.15 -2.88
C PRO A 31 -9.25 31.04 -2.64
N ALA A 32 -8.88 31.31 -1.38
CA ALA A 32 -7.64 32.01 -1.03
C ALA A 32 -6.39 31.18 -1.37
N THR A 33 -6.40 29.89 -1.01
CA THR A 33 -5.30 28.96 -1.28
C THR A 33 -5.09 28.75 -2.77
N VAL A 34 -6.17 28.59 -3.55
CA VAL A 34 -6.11 28.50 -5.02
C VAL A 34 -5.57 29.79 -5.64
N TYR A 35 -5.90 30.97 -5.11
CA TYR A 35 -5.34 32.24 -5.59
C TYR A 35 -3.84 32.39 -5.27
N LEU A 36 -3.39 31.86 -4.12
CA LEU A 36 -1.97 31.82 -3.76
C LEU A 36 -1.17 30.86 -4.65
N SER A 37 -1.74 29.72 -5.07
CA SER A 37 -1.05 28.74 -5.94
C SER A 37 -1.12 29.04 -7.44
N THR A 38 -2.13 29.76 -7.92
CA THR A 38 -2.32 30.04 -9.37
C THR A 38 -1.72 31.36 -9.85
N SER A 39 -1.61 32.37 -8.98
CA SER A 39 -1.01 33.66 -9.34
C SER A 39 0.52 33.54 -9.42
N LYS A 40 1.09 33.84 -10.59
CA LYS A 40 2.54 33.82 -10.82
C LYS A 40 3.33 34.68 -9.81
N ILE A 41 2.79 35.84 -9.45
CA ILE A 41 3.42 36.77 -8.50
C ILE A 41 3.40 36.17 -7.09
N ASN A 42 2.26 35.63 -6.67
CA ASN A 42 2.11 35.00 -5.35
C ASN A 42 3.06 33.80 -5.23
N LEU A 43 3.11 32.95 -6.27
CA LEU A 43 3.99 31.80 -6.34
C LEU A 43 5.48 32.18 -6.23
N VAL A 44 5.93 33.24 -6.92
CA VAL A 44 7.32 33.72 -6.83
C VAL A 44 7.64 34.24 -5.42
N VAL A 45 6.74 35.01 -4.79
CA VAL A 45 6.93 35.51 -3.41
C VAL A 45 6.98 34.35 -2.40
N LEU A 46 6.10 33.36 -2.55
CA LEU A 46 6.06 32.18 -1.68
C LEU A 46 7.27 31.25 -1.87
N LEU A 47 7.74 31.04 -3.10
CA LEU A 47 8.98 30.29 -3.37
C LEU A 47 10.20 31.00 -2.80
N ASN A 48 10.29 32.33 -2.93
CA ASN A 48 11.34 33.14 -2.31
C ASN A 48 11.33 33.04 -0.78
N MET A 49 10.15 33.07 -0.16
CA MET A 49 9.98 32.81 1.28
C MET A 49 10.41 31.38 1.65
N GLY A 50 10.09 30.39 0.82
CA GLY A 50 10.57 29.00 1.00
C GLY A 50 12.10 28.89 1.00
N LEU A 51 12.79 29.58 0.09
CA LEU A 51 14.25 29.66 0.07
C LEU A 51 14.80 30.36 1.33
N VAL A 52 14.20 31.46 1.76
CA VAL A 52 14.58 32.16 3.00
C VAL A 52 14.41 31.27 4.23
N LEU A 53 13.32 30.50 4.32
CA LEU A 53 13.11 29.51 5.38
C LEU A 53 14.17 28.40 5.33
N MET A 54 14.49 27.88 4.14
CA MET A 54 15.50 26.84 3.95
C MET A 54 16.90 27.31 4.36
N PHE A 55 17.32 28.51 3.95
CA PHE A 55 18.60 29.10 4.39
C PHE A 55 18.60 29.43 5.90
N SER A 56 17.45 29.81 6.47
CA SER A 56 17.33 30.06 7.91
C SER A 56 17.44 28.76 8.72
N LEU A 57 16.80 27.68 8.25
CA LEU A 57 16.91 26.34 8.81
C LEU A 57 18.34 25.81 8.72
N TRP A 58 19.00 25.94 7.57
CA TRP A 58 20.42 25.59 7.41
C TRP A 58 21.31 26.33 8.41
N ASN A 59 21.13 27.65 8.58
CA ASN A 59 21.90 28.41 9.57
C ASN A 59 21.58 28.01 11.01
N LEU A 60 20.32 27.69 11.35
CA LEU A 60 19.94 27.18 12.66
C LEU A 60 20.61 25.84 12.95
N VAL A 61 20.52 24.87 12.03
CA VAL A 61 21.15 23.55 12.16
C VAL A 61 22.68 23.68 12.25
N LYS A 62 23.30 24.57 11.45
CA LYS A 62 24.72 24.90 11.56
C LYS A 62 25.09 25.39 12.96
N ILE A 63 24.33 26.32 13.53
CA ILE A 63 24.59 26.87 14.88
C ILE A 63 24.39 25.79 15.94
N VAL A 64 23.29 25.04 15.91
CA VAL A 64 22.90 24.05 16.92
C VAL A 64 23.86 22.86 16.97
N PHE A 65 24.29 22.33 15.83
CA PHE A 65 25.10 21.10 15.77
C PHE A 65 26.59 21.34 15.54
N LEU A 66 26.98 22.47 14.93
CA LEU A 66 28.37 22.74 14.55
C LEU A 66 28.96 24.04 15.10
N GLY A 67 28.16 24.97 15.62
CA GLY A 67 28.63 26.26 16.14
C GLY A 67 29.31 27.13 15.08
N SER A 68 30.43 27.76 15.44
CA SER A 68 31.27 28.53 14.51
C SER A 68 32.11 27.60 13.62
N LEU A 69 32.01 27.79 12.31
CA LEU A 69 32.93 27.20 11.33
C LEU A 69 34.18 28.07 11.23
N ARG A 70 35.33 27.43 10.98
CA ARG A 70 36.60 28.09 10.69
C ARG A 70 36.76 28.29 9.19
N GLU A 71 37.62 29.22 8.79
CA GLU A 71 37.80 29.59 7.38
C GLU A 71 38.22 28.40 6.52
N ALA A 72 39.17 27.58 6.99
CA ALA A 72 39.60 26.34 6.33
C ALA A 72 38.52 25.22 6.30
N GLU A 73 37.39 25.39 6.98
CA GLU A 73 36.22 24.50 6.87
C GLU A 73 35.23 25.05 5.84
N VAL A 74 35.06 26.38 5.79
CA VAL A 74 34.26 27.09 4.78
C VAL A 74 34.85 26.96 3.38
N GLU A 75 36.17 27.03 3.24
CA GLU A 75 36.89 26.86 1.98
C GLU A 75 36.67 25.47 1.37
N ARG A 76 36.90 24.41 2.16
CA ARG A 76 36.66 23.02 1.74
C ARG A 76 35.17 22.73 1.48
N LEU A 77 34.27 23.35 2.25
CA LEU A 77 32.83 23.31 1.98
C LEU A 77 32.49 23.90 0.62
N ASN A 78 33.09 25.04 0.26
CA ASN A 78 32.85 25.71 -1.02
C ASN A 78 33.33 24.85 -2.20
N GLU A 79 34.49 24.19 -2.08
CA GLU A 79 34.93 23.21 -3.07
C GLU A 79 33.97 22.02 -3.22
N GLN A 80 33.56 21.40 -2.11
CA GLN A 80 32.67 20.24 -2.16
C GLN A 80 31.29 20.63 -2.69
N ALA A 81 30.74 21.77 -2.25
CA ALA A 81 29.47 22.28 -2.73
C ALA A 81 29.47 22.54 -4.25
N TRP A 82 30.60 22.99 -4.83
CA TRP A 82 30.72 23.12 -6.28
C TRP A 82 30.70 21.77 -7.00
N ARG A 83 31.40 20.74 -6.49
CA ARG A 83 31.37 19.38 -7.07
C ARG A 83 29.96 18.79 -7.04
N GLU A 84 29.32 18.85 -5.87
CA GLU A 84 27.94 18.40 -5.63
C GLU A 84 26.91 19.13 -6.53
N LEU A 85 27.07 20.44 -6.73
CA LEU A 85 26.18 21.21 -7.58
C LEU A 85 26.35 20.86 -9.07
N MET A 86 27.57 20.52 -9.53
CA MET A 86 27.78 20.03 -10.89
C MET A 86 27.20 18.63 -11.12
N GLU A 87 27.34 17.70 -10.16
CA GLU A 87 26.65 16.40 -10.20
C GLU A 87 25.13 16.56 -10.33
N ILE A 88 24.56 17.52 -9.58
CA ILE A 88 23.12 17.79 -9.59
C ILE A 88 22.66 18.50 -10.86
N LEU A 89 23.43 19.43 -11.42
CA LEU A 89 23.12 20.01 -12.72
C LEU A 89 23.10 18.93 -13.81
N PHE A 90 24.04 17.98 -13.77
CA PHE A 90 24.05 16.82 -14.69
C PHE A 90 22.83 15.91 -14.48
N ALA A 91 22.44 15.62 -13.23
CA ALA A 91 21.22 14.86 -12.95
C ALA A 91 19.95 15.59 -13.45
N ILE A 92 19.86 16.92 -13.27
CA ILE A 92 18.74 17.74 -13.76
C ILE A 92 18.64 17.73 -15.29
N THR A 93 19.77 17.70 -16.02
CA THR A 93 19.71 17.61 -17.50
C THR A 93 19.27 16.23 -18.00
N ILE A 94 19.51 15.16 -17.24
CA ILE A 94 18.99 13.82 -17.53
C ILE A 94 17.47 13.77 -17.27
N PHE A 95 17.00 14.17 -16.09
CA PHE A 95 15.58 14.08 -15.70
C PHE A 95 14.74 15.31 -16.13
N ARG A 96 15.06 15.91 -17.28
CA ARG A 96 14.47 17.19 -17.73
C ARG A 96 12.95 17.14 -17.93
N GLN A 97 12.37 15.97 -18.17
CA GLN A 97 10.93 15.78 -18.35
C GLN A 97 10.15 15.69 -17.03
N ASP A 98 10.80 15.29 -15.93
CA ASP A 98 10.17 15.08 -14.61
C ASP A 98 10.31 16.29 -13.67
N PHE A 99 10.61 17.46 -14.23
CA PHE A 99 10.99 18.68 -13.48
C PHE A 99 9.81 19.31 -12.71
N SER A 100 9.49 18.68 -11.58
CA SER A 100 8.42 19.06 -10.66
C SER A 100 8.96 19.81 -9.43
N VAL A 101 8.09 20.57 -8.75
CA VAL A 101 8.44 21.21 -7.47
C VAL A 101 8.87 20.19 -6.41
N GLY A 102 8.29 18.97 -6.45
CA GLY A 102 8.70 17.84 -5.59
C GLY A 102 10.12 17.36 -5.87
N PHE A 103 10.52 17.24 -7.14
CA PHE A 103 11.88 16.88 -7.52
C PHE A 103 12.90 17.92 -7.04
N ILE A 104 12.63 19.22 -7.23
CA ILE A 104 13.49 20.30 -6.70
C ILE A 104 13.60 20.23 -5.18
N SER A 105 12.47 20.04 -4.48
CA SER A 105 12.44 19.91 -3.02
C SER A 105 13.25 18.71 -2.52
N LEU A 106 13.18 17.57 -3.19
CA LEU A 106 13.96 16.37 -2.89
C LEU A 106 15.46 16.61 -3.10
N VAL A 107 15.85 17.24 -4.21
CA VAL A 107 17.26 17.59 -4.51
C VAL A 107 17.84 18.56 -3.47
N VAL A 108 17.10 19.61 -3.09
CA VAL A 108 17.53 20.56 -2.04
C VAL A 108 17.64 19.88 -0.66
N THR A 109 16.72 18.97 -0.35
CA THR A 109 16.75 18.19 0.90
C THR A 109 17.95 17.23 0.92
N LEU A 110 18.23 16.55 -0.19
CA LEU A 110 19.38 15.66 -0.35
C LEU A 110 20.71 16.42 -0.22
N LEU A 111 20.81 17.62 -0.81
CA LEU A 111 21.96 18.52 -0.64
C LEU A 111 22.19 18.91 0.82
N LEU A 112 21.13 19.31 1.53
CA LEU A 112 21.22 19.65 2.94
C LEU A 112 21.67 18.43 3.77
N ILE A 113 21.13 17.24 3.49
CA ILE A 113 21.50 16.00 4.18
C ILE A 113 22.97 15.62 3.89
N LYS A 114 23.41 15.60 2.62
CA LYS A 114 24.82 15.38 2.23
C LYS A 114 25.76 16.38 2.93
N GLY A 115 25.40 17.67 2.90
CA GLY A 115 26.18 18.75 3.50
C GLY A 115 26.34 18.57 5.01
N LEU A 116 25.26 18.24 5.73
CA LEU A 116 25.31 17.98 7.18
C LEU A 116 26.11 16.72 7.53
N HIS A 117 25.96 15.64 6.76
CA HIS A 117 26.74 14.41 6.96
C HIS A 117 28.24 14.65 6.76
N TRP A 118 28.63 15.28 5.65
CA TRP A 118 30.03 15.59 5.36
C TRP A 118 30.64 16.54 6.39
N MET A 119 29.87 17.52 6.86
CA MET A 119 30.24 18.39 7.97
C MET A 119 30.42 17.64 9.30
N ALA A 120 29.55 16.69 9.63
CA ALA A 120 29.70 15.84 10.81
C ALA A 120 30.97 14.98 10.71
N GLN A 121 31.19 14.33 9.56
CA GLN A 121 32.38 13.54 9.27
C GLN A 121 33.67 14.36 9.46
N LYS A 122 33.76 15.56 8.88
CA LYS A 122 34.94 16.44 9.04
C LYS A 122 35.09 17.01 10.45
N ARG A 123 34.02 17.14 11.24
CA ARG A 123 34.14 17.44 12.69
C ARG A 123 34.71 16.27 13.49
N VAL A 124 34.42 15.01 13.12
CA VAL A 124 35.00 13.81 13.78
C VAL A 124 36.48 13.66 13.45
N GLU A 125 36.84 13.72 12.16
CA GLU A 125 38.22 13.65 11.66
C GLU A 125 39.14 14.73 12.26
N TYR A 126 38.61 15.94 12.47
CA TYR A 126 39.33 17.00 13.17
C TYR A 126 39.56 16.71 14.67
N ILE A 127 38.66 15.96 15.32
CA ILE A 127 38.75 15.69 16.75
C ILE A 127 39.73 14.57 17.05
N GLU A 128 39.74 13.54 16.22
CA GLU A 128 40.73 12.46 16.22
C GLU A 128 42.17 13.00 16.08
N THR A 129 42.34 14.12 15.37
CA THR A 129 43.63 14.82 15.20
C THR A 129 43.91 15.90 16.28
N THR A 130 43.05 16.07 17.29
CA THR A 130 43.31 16.98 18.43
C THR A 130 43.57 16.23 19.76
N PRO A 131 44.74 16.41 20.40
CA PRO A 131 45.15 15.60 21.56
C PRO A 131 44.45 15.94 22.89
N SER A 132 43.53 16.91 22.93
CA SER A 132 43.00 17.48 24.18
C SER A 132 41.48 17.71 24.17
N VAL A 133 40.70 16.65 24.00
CA VAL A 133 39.23 16.67 24.15
C VAL A 133 38.76 15.93 25.40
N THR A 134 37.74 16.45 26.08
CA THR A 134 37.12 15.77 27.22
C THR A 134 36.32 14.55 26.78
N LEU A 135 36.35 13.46 27.56
CA LEU A 135 35.63 12.21 27.27
C LEU A 135 34.14 12.42 26.93
N LEU A 136 33.48 13.35 27.62
CA LEU A 136 32.07 13.69 27.41
C LEU A 136 31.84 14.44 26.08
N SER A 137 32.84 15.15 25.55
CA SER A 137 32.79 15.69 24.19
C SER A 137 33.02 14.62 23.13
N HIS A 138 33.78 13.57 23.43
CA HIS A 138 34.06 12.47 22.51
C HIS A 138 32.84 11.55 22.37
N SER A 139 32.27 11.09 23.49
CA SER A 139 31.10 10.19 23.53
C SER A 139 29.89 10.79 22.82
N ARG A 140 29.54 12.05 23.11
CA ARG A 140 28.41 12.75 22.46
C ARG A 140 28.51 12.79 20.93
N LYS A 141 29.72 12.95 20.38
CA LYS A 141 29.95 13.06 18.92
C LYS A 141 30.00 11.68 18.27
N ALA A 142 30.59 10.69 18.93
CA ALA A 142 30.49 9.28 18.51
C ALA A 142 29.02 8.83 18.46
N SER A 143 28.22 9.14 19.49
CA SER A 143 26.79 8.81 19.53
C SER A 143 26.00 9.39 18.35
N MET A 144 26.30 10.63 17.95
CA MET A 144 25.67 11.25 16.78
C MET A 144 26.11 10.58 15.47
N SER A 145 27.39 10.24 15.34
CA SER A 145 27.91 9.55 14.15
C SER A 145 27.20 8.21 13.95
N VAL A 146 27.08 7.38 15.00
CA VAL A 146 26.44 6.06 14.86
C VAL A 146 24.93 6.19 14.61
N PHE A 147 24.24 7.20 15.16
CA PHE A 147 22.85 7.48 14.79
C PHE A 147 22.69 7.75 13.29
N PHE A 148 23.54 8.60 12.69
CA PHE A 148 23.50 8.83 11.26
C PHE A 148 23.85 7.57 10.45
N THR A 149 24.92 6.85 10.80
CA THR A 149 25.31 5.59 10.14
C THR A 149 24.17 4.57 10.17
N PHE A 150 23.46 4.45 11.29
CA PHE A 150 22.32 3.56 11.46
C PHE A 150 21.16 3.89 10.50
N GLU A 151 20.73 5.16 10.46
CA GLU A 151 19.69 5.64 9.53
C GLU A 151 20.09 5.42 8.05
N TYR A 152 21.34 5.72 7.68
CA TYR A 152 21.82 5.48 6.31
C TYR A 152 21.84 4.01 5.92
N MET A 153 22.12 3.09 6.84
CA MET A 153 22.10 1.65 6.56
C MET A 153 20.68 1.09 6.44
N ILE A 154 19.72 1.61 7.21
CA ILE A 154 18.28 1.34 7.01
C ILE A 154 17.84 1.83 5.63
N LEU A 155 18.20 3.07 5.27
CA LEU A 155 17.88 3.64 3.97
C LEU A 155 18.50 2.80 2.83
N ALA A 156 19.79 2.46 2.91
CA ALA A 156 20.47 1.62 1.91
C ALA A 156 19.81 0.25 1.74
N THR A 157 19.47 -0.44 2.83
CA THR A 157 18.78 -1.75 2.76
C THR A 157 17.36 -1.65 2.19
N THR A 158 16.63 -0.56 2.43
CA THR A 158 15.35 -0.32 1.74
C THR A 158 15.54 -0.04 0.25
N THR A 159 16.53 0.77 -0.14
CA THR A 159 16.82 1.09 -1.53
C THR A 159 17.22 -0.16 -2.33
N VAL A 160 18.08 -1.02 -1.79
CA VAL A 160 18.43 -2.32 -2.40
C VAL A 160 17.19 -3.21 -2.55
N SER A 161 16.34 -3.27 -1.51
CA SER A 161 15.07 -4.01 -1.57
C SER A 161 14.14 -3.50 -2.68
N ILE A 162 14.07 -2.18 -2.90
CA ILE A 162 13.27 -1.56 -3.97
C ILE A 162 13.88 -1.85 -5.35
N ILE A 163 15.20 -1.72 -5.52
CA ILE A 163 15.89 -1.99 -6.79
C ILE A 163 15.66 -3.44 -7.24
N VAL A 164 15.80 -4.41 -6.33
CA VAL A 164 15.59 -5.83 -6.69
C VAL A 164 14.11 -6.14 -6.96
N LYS A 165 13.16 -5.50 -6.26
CA LYS A 165 11.73 -5.57 -6.63
C LYS A 165 11.42 -4.94 -7.99
N TYR A 166 12.11 -3.87 -8.37
CA TYR A 166 11.98 -3.28 -9.70
C TYR A 166 12.57 -4.22 -10.78
N ALA A 167 13.72 -4.85 -10.53
CA ALA A 167 14.25 -5.89 -11.39
C ALA A 167 13.28 -7.08 -11.54
N PHE A 168 12.60 -7.49 -10.45
CA PHE A 168 11.54 -8.51 -10.52
C PHE A 168 10.34 -8.05 -11.37
N TYR A 169 9.93 -6.79 -11.27
CA TYR A 169 8.86 -6.21 -12.09
C TYR A 169 9.23 -6.17 -13.59
N VAL A 170 10.45 -5.75 -13.93
CA VAL A 170 10.94 -5.79 -15.32
C VAL A 170 11.05 -7.23 -15.85
N THR A 171 11.53 -8.17 -15.03
CA THR A 171 11.60 -9.61 -15.39
C THR A 171 10.21 -10.20 -15.66
N ASP A 172 9.18 -9.74 -14.96
CA ASP A 172 7.80 -10.17 -15.12
C ASP A 172 7.17 -9.66 -16.44
N ILE A 173 7.41 -8.39 -16.79
CA ILE A 173 7.02 -7.81 -18.08
C ILE A 173 7.69 -8.57 -19.24
N LEU A 174 8.99 -8.86 -19.12
CA LEU A 174 9.76 -9.63 -20.12
C LEU A 174 9.34 -11.11 -20.23
N LYS A 175 8.42 -11.57 -19.38
CA LYS A 175 7.84 -12.92 -19.38
C LYS A 175 6.32 -12.90 -19.60
N GLU A 176 5.79 -11.79 -20.11
CA GLU A 176 4.36 -11.61 -20.41
C GLU A 176 3.44 -11.90 -19.19
N GLY A 177 3.97 -11.73 -17.96
CA GLY A 177 3.28 -12.02 -16.71
C GLY A 177 3.28 -13.48 -16.25
N GLN A 178 3.86 -14.43 -17.02
CA GLN A 178 3.85 -15.87 -16.72
C GLN A 178 4.83 -16.30 -15.61
N TRP A 179 5.36 -15.39 -14.80
CA TRP A 179 6.38 -15.74 -13.78
C TRP A 179 5.76 -16.22 -12.45
N GLU A 180 5.27 -17.47 -12.43
CA GLU A 180 4.67 -18.12 -11.25
C GLU A 180 5.47 -17.94 -9.94
N GLY A 181 6.81 -17.93 -10.02
CA GLY A 181 7.70 -17.80 -8.86
C GLY A 181 7.80 -16.39 -8.26
N LYS A 182 7.35 -15.34 -8.96
CA LYS A 182 7.47 -13.93 -8.56
C LYS A 182 7.02 -13.64 -7.11
N PRO A 183 5.88 -14.16 -6.61
CA PRO A 183 5.43 -13.89 -5.24
C PRO A 183 6.39 -14.48 -4.21
N VAL A 184 6.95 -15.66 -4.47
CA VAL A 184 7.87 -16.38 -3.57
C VAL A 184 9.19 -15.65 -3.44
N TYR A 185 9.80 -15.22 -4.55
CA TYR A 185 11.03 -14.43 -4.51
C TYR A 185 10.82 -13.05 -3.87
N THR A 186 9.69 -12.39 -4.14
CA THR A 186 9.32 -11.12 -3.51
C THR A 186 9.14 -11.29 -2.00
N PHE A 187 8.52 -12.37 -1.55
CA PHE A 187 8.37 -12.70 -0.14
C PHE A 187 9.72 -12.92 0.55
N TYR A 188 10.60 -13.75 0.00
CA TYR A 188 11.93 -14.00 0.60
C TYR A 188 12.75 -12.71 0.72
N LEU A 189 12.72 -11.85 -0.30
CA LEU A 189 13.36 -10.54 -0.30
C LEU A 189 12.83 -9.65 0.84
N GLU A 190 11.52 -9.62 1.07
CA GLU A 190 10.93 -8.88 2.19
C GLU A 190 11.26 -9.47 3.57
N LEU A 191 11.27 -10.80 3.70
CA LEU A 191 11.63 -11.48 4.95
C LEU A 191 13.12 -11.23 5.30
N VAL A 192 14.02 -11.28 4.33
CA VAL A 192 15.44 -10.97 4.52
C VAL A 192 15.63 -9.50 4.89
N ARG A 193 14.95 -8.57 4.23
CA ARG A 193 14.99 -7.14 4.61
C ARG A 193 14.51 -6.93 6.05
N ASP A 194 13.38 -7.50 6.44
CA ASP A 194 12.82 -7.30 7.77
C ASP A 194 13.68 -7.96 8.86
N LEU A 195 14.33 -9.10 8.56
CA LEU A 195 15.34 -9.71 9.44
C LEU A 195 16.58 -8.82 9.60
N LEU A 196 17.11 -8.28 8.50
CA LEU A 196 18.23 -7.33 8.52
C LEU A 196 17.87 -6.10 9.35
N HIS A 197 16.71 -5.48 9.09
CA HIS A 197 16.21 -4.35 9.88
C HIS A 197 16.11 -4.70 11.36
N LEU A 198 15.42 -5.78 11.74
CA LEU A 198 15.29 -6.19 13.13
C LEU A 198 16.66 -6.41 13.80
N SER A 199 17.63 -7.01 13.09
CA SER A 199 19.00 -7.19 13.60
C SER A 199 19.74 -5.87 13.79
N MET A 200 19.55 -4.88 12.90
CA MET A 200 20.15 -3.56 13.02
C MET A 200 19.52 -2.76 14.17
N TYR A 201 18.19 -2.71 14.25
CA TYR A 201 17.47 -2.04 15.36
C TYR A 201 17.87 -2.64 16.72
N LEU A 202 17.97 -3.97 16.82
CA LEU A 202 18.40 -4.64 18.04
C LEU A 202 19.87 -4.33 18.39
N CYS A 203 20.78 -4.37 17.41
CA CYS A 203 22.19 -4.03 17.61
C CYS A 203 22.36 -2.58 18.09
N PHE A 204 21.68 -1.63 17.44
CA PHE A 204 21.74 -0.20 17.79
C PHE A 204 21.10 0.08 19.15
N PHE A 205 19.96 -0.56 19.47
CA PHE A 205 19.33 -0.50 20.78
C PHE A 205 20.28 -0.99 21.88
N LEU A 206 20.90 -2.17 21.70
CA LEU A 206 21.85 -2.73 22.67
C LEU A 206 23.09 -1.85 22.82
N MET A 207 23.65 -1.34 21.72
CA MET A 207 24.81 -0.45 21.75
C MET A 207 24.52 0.84 22.53
N ILE A 208 23.37 1.49 22.30
CA ILE A 208 22.99 2.68 23.08
C ILE A 208 22.66 2.31 24.53
N PHE A 209 21.93 1.23 24.78
CA PHE A 209 21.60 0.76 26.12
C PHE A 209 22.84 0.58 27.00
N MET A 210 23.88 -0.07 26.47
CA MET A 210 25.14 -0.32 27.20
C MET A 210 25.99 0.95 27.44
N ASN A 211 25.82 2.01 26.64
CA ASN A 211 26.63 3.24 26.73
C ASN A 211 25.90 4.43 27.40
N TYR A 212 24.57 4.48 27.34
CA TYR A 212 23.76 5.63 27.73
C TYR A 212 22.49 5.28 28.53
N GLY A 213 22.20 3.98 28.74
CA GLY A 213 20.94 3.53 29.34
C GLY A 213 19.77 3.51 28.34
N LEU A 214 18.55 3.31 28.87
CA LEU A 214 17.36 2.94 28.09
C LEU A 214 16.97 3.97 27.00
N PRO A 215 17.12 3.65 25.69
CA PRO A 215 16.75 4.57 24.62
C PRO A 215 15.24 4.49 24.34
N LEU A 216 14.46 5.27 25.09
CA LEU A 216 12.98 5.27 25.02
C LEU A 216 12.42 5.51 23.60
N HIS A 217 13.14 6.21 22.73
CA HIS A 217 12.73 6.40 21.33
C HIS A 217 12.69 5.06 20.59
N LEU A 218 13.83 4.36 20.51
CA LEU A 218 14.04 3.10 19.79
C LEU A 218 13.11 1.94 20.17
N ILE A 219 12.43 2.02 21.32
CA ILE A 219 11.44 1.03 21.74
C ILE A 219 10.30 0.93 20.70
N ARG A 220 9.90 2.06 20.10
CA ARG A 220 8.80 2.06 19.13
C ARG A 220 9.21 1.34 17.84
N GLU A 221 10.33 1.71 17.25
CA GLU A 221 10.77 1.16 15.96
C GLU A 221 11.20 -0.31 16.10
N LEU A 222 11.80 -0.69 17.24
CA LEU A 222 12.09 -2.09 17.56
C LEU A 222 10.80 -2.93 17.70
N TYR A 223 9.76 -2.40 18.35
CA TYR A 223 8.45 -3.06 18.41
C TYR A 223 7.77 -3.15 17.03
N GLU A 224 7.83 -2.09 16.24
CA GLU A 224 7.19 -2.03 14.92
C GLU A 224 7.87 -2.99 13.92
N THR A 225 9.21 -3.02 13.89
CA THR A 225 9.97 -3.99 13.09
C THR A 225 9.79 -5.43 13.57
N PHE A 226 9.80 -5.68 14.88
CA PHE A 226 9.52 -7.01 15.43
C PHE A 226 8.11 -7.50 15.09
N ARG A 227 7.09 -6.63 15.14
CA ARG A 227 5.73 -6.98 14.71
C ARG A 227 5.67 -7.31 13.22
N ASN A 228 6.29 -6.50 12.36
CA ASN A 228 6.31 -6.72 10.92
C ASN A 228 6.99 -8.05 10.56
N PHE A 229 8.13 -8.35 11.19
CA PHE A 229 8.82 -9.63 11.06
C PHE A 229 7.95 -10.80 11.57
N LYS A 230 7.35 -10.69 12.76
CA LYS A 230 6.45 -11.73 13.31
C LYS A 230 5.25 -12.01 12.41
N ILE A 231 4.68 -11.00 11.77
CA ILE A 231 3.60 -11.14 10.80
C ILE A 231 4.11 -11.95 9.59
N ARG A 232 5.18 -11.51 8.90
CA ARG A 232 5.73 -12.26 7.75
C ARG A 232 6.15 -13.68 8.09
N VAL A 233 6.69 -13.94 9.28
CA VAL A 233 7.01 -15.31 9.74
C VAL A 233 5.74 -16.15 9.94
N THR A 234 4.67 -15.56 10.48
CA THR A 234 3.36 -16.24 10.62
C THR A 234 2.77 -16.55 9.24
N ASP A 235 2.85 -15.61 8.30
CA ASP A 235 2.39 -15.80 6.92
C ASP A 235 3.23 -16.84 6.17
N TYR A 236 4.56 -16.89 6.35
CA TYR A 236 5.42 -17.94 5.81
C TYR A 236 5.05 -19.32 6.35
N LEU A 237 4.82 -19.45 7.65
CA LEU A 237 4.43 -20.73 8.26
C LEU A 237 3.05 -21.16 7.78
N ARG A 238 2.11 -20.23 7.56
CA ARG A 238 0.81 -20.50 6.91
C ARG A 238 0.99 -20.93 5.45
N TYR A 239 1.73 -20.18 4.65
CA TYR A 239 2.03 -20.49 3.24
C TYR A 239 2.67 -21.88 3.11
N ARG A 240 3.69 -22.16 3.93
CA ARG A 240 4.39 -23.45 3.94
C ARG A 240 3.45 -24.59 4.38
N LYS A 241 2.60 -24.38 5.40
CA LYS A 241 1.63 -25.40 5.86
C LYS A 241 0.54 -25.72 4.83
N ILE A 242 0.12 -24.73 4.02
CA ILE A 242 -0.79 -24.95 2.89
C ILE A 242 -0.05 -25.68 1.76
N THR A 243 1.12 -25.15 1.35
CA THR A 243 1.89 -25.62 0.19
C THR A 243 2.48 -27.01 0.38
N SER A 244 3.04 -27.33 1.56
CA SER A 244 3.76 -28.59 1.80
C SER A 244 2.88 -29.82 1.62
N ASN A 245 1.57 -29.67 1.78
CA ASN A 245 0.62 -30.77 1.67
C ASN A 245 -0.14 -30.78 0.33
N MET A 246 0.01 -29.75 -0.54
CA MET A 246 -0.76 -29.68 -1.80
C MET A 246 -0.49 -30.84 -2.77
N ASN A 247 0.76 -31.32 -2.87
CA ASN A 247 1.09 -32.40 -3.80
C ASN A 247 0.73 -33.79 -3.25
N GLU A 248 0.73 -33.95 -1.92
CA GLU A 248 0.40 -35.21 -1.23
C GLU A 248 -1.11 -35.41 -1.02
N ARG A 249 -1.86 -34.30 -0.84
CA ARG A 249 -3.26 -34.31 -0.39
C ARG A 249 -4.29 -34.28 -1.51
N PHE A 250 -3.89 -33.90 -2.72
CA PHE A 250 -4.74 -33.88 -3.90
C PHE A 250 -4.10 -34.75 -4.98
N PRO A 251 -4.79 -35.77 -5.52
CA PRO A 251 -4.28 -36.51 -6.66
C PRO A 251 -4.22 -35.60 -7.89
N ASP A 252 -3.25 -35.88 -8.76
CA ASP A 252 -3.23 -35.34 -10.11
C ASP A 252 -4.33 -36.01 -10.93
N ALA A 253 -5.02 -35.25 -11.76
CA ALA A 253 -6.01 -35.79 -12.68
C ALA A 253 -5.32 -36.63 -13.76
N THR A 254 -5.93 -37.76 -14.14
CA THR A 254 -5.46 -38.53 -15.30
C THR A 254 -5.80 -37.77 -16.59
N PRO A 255 -5.06 -37.95 -17.70
CA PRO A 255 -5.35 -37.23 -18.94
C PRO A 255 -6.75 -37.53 -19.50
N GLU A 256 -7.30 -38.72 -19.21
CA GLU A 256 -8.67 -39.09 -19.56
C GLU A 256 -9.70 -38.26 -18.77
N GLU A 257 -9.55 -38.14 -17.44
CA GLU A 257 -10.45 -37.31 -16.63
C GLU A 257 -10.38 -35.82 -16.99
N LEU A 258 -9.19 -35.35 -17.39
CA LEU A 258 -8.91 -33.99 -17.82
C LEU A 258 -9.58 -33.67 -19.17
N SER A 259 -9.62 -34.64 -20.09
CA SER A 259 -10.35 -34.55 -21.36
C SER A 259 -11.88 -34.53 -21.20
N ALA A 260 -12.38 -35.02 -20.07
CA ALA A 260 -13.82 -35.24 -19.83
C ALA A 260 -14.53 -34.11 -19.03
N ASN A 261 -13.81 -33.15 -18.48
CA ASN A 261 -14.35 -32.13 -17.55
C ASN A 261 -14.05 -30.67 -17.95
N ASP A 262 -13.86 -30.41 -19.26
CA ASP A 262 -13.24 -29.21 -19.83
C ASP A 262 -11.82 -28.95 -19.30
N ALA A 263 -10.83 -28.99 -20.19
CA ALA A 263 -9.43 -28.73 -19.84
C ALA A 263 -9.14 -27.25 -19.47
N THR A 264 -10.15 -26.38 -19.30
CA THR A 264 -9.96 -24.95 -19.00
C THR A 264 -10.07 -24.66 -17.50
N CYS A 265 -9.02 -24.11 -16.89
CA CYS A 265 -9.05 -23.73 -15.48
C CYS A 265 -9.88 -22.47 -15.26
N ILE A 266 -10.96 -22.53 -14.47
CA ILE A 266 -11.86 -21.38 -14.25
C ILE A 266 -11.22 -20.19 -13.49
N ILE A 267 -10.00 -20.32 -12.97
CA ILE A 267 -9.29 -19.26 -12.24
C ILE A 267 -8.52 -18.34 -13.19
N CYS A 268 -7.67 -18.89 -14.07
CA CYS A 268 -6.91 -18.12 -15.07
C CYS A 268 -7.58 -18.06 -16.45
N ARG A 269 -8.50 -18.99 -16.76
CA ARG A 269 -9.15 -19.22 -18.07
C ARG A 269 -8.20 -19.75 -19.16
N GLU A 270 -7.12 -20.40 -18.75
CA GLU A 270 -6.14 -21.07 -19.62
C GLU A 270 -6.33 -22.60 -19.59
N GLU A 271 -5.78 -23.27 -20.60
CA GLU A 271 -5.82 -24.73 -20.72
C GLU A 271 -4.87 -25.41 -19.71
N MET A 272 -5.30 -26.56 -19.20
CA MET A 272 -4.62 -27.35 -18.18
C MET A 272 -3.88 -28.52 -18.81
N THR A 273 -2.55 -28.49 -18.78
CA THR A 273 -1.68 -29.64 -19.10
C THR A 273 -1.43 -30.53 -17.88
N SER A 274 -1.64 -29.99 -16.68
CA SER A 274 -1.68 -30.74 -15.42
C SER A 274 -2.65 -30.06 -14.46
N ALA A 275 -3.47 -30.86 -13.77
CA ALA A 275 -4.50 -30.36 -12.86
C ALA A 275 -4.56 -31.19 -11.58
N LYS A 276 -4.78 -30.51 -10.45
CA LYS A 276 -5.05 -31.16 -9.15
C LYS A 276 -6.56 -31.29 -8.94
N LYS A 277 -6.99 -32.49 -8.58
CA LYS A 277 -8.39 -32.84 -8.34
C LYS A 277 -8.74 -32.68 -6.86
N LEU A 278 -9.72 -31.84 -6.56
CA LEU A 278 -10.24 -31.68 -5.19
C LEU A 278 -11.16 -32.87 -4.84
N VAL A 279 -11.37 -33.10 -3.54
CA VAL A 279 -12.34 -34.08 -3.01
C VAL A 279 -13.79 -33.87 -3.50
N CYS A 280 -14.10 -32.71 -4.09
CA CYS A 280 -15.37 -32.37 -4.72
C CYS A 280 -15.37 -32.52 -6.26
N GLY A 281 -14.37 -33.19 -6.85
CA GLY A 281 -14.29 -33.49 -8.29
C GLY A 281 -13.63 -32.40 -9.16
N HIS A 282 -13.75 -31.13 -8.80
CA HIS A 282 -13.25 -30.01 -9.61
C HIS A 282 -11.72 -30.00 -9.81
N LEU A 283 -11.30 -29.54 -11.00
CA LEU A 283 -9.92 -29.52 -11.50
C LEU A 283 -9.39 -28.08 -11.64
N PHE A 284 -8.11 -27.86 -11.29
CA PHE A 284 -7.42 -26.56 -11.41
C PHE A 284 -5.90 -26.76 -11.58
N HIS A 285 -5.20 -25.81 -12.22
CA HIS A 285 -3.71 -25.77 -12.17
C HIS A 285 -3.21 -25.64 -10.72
N VAL A 286 -2.02 -26.20 -10.46
CA VAL A 286 -1.38 -26.18 -9.12
C VAL A 286 -1.18 -24.75 -8.60
N HIS A 287 -0.72 -23.81 -9.44
CA HIS A 287 -0.50 -22.41 -9.03
C HIS A 287 -1.82 -21.70 -8.72
N CYS A 288 -2.87 -21.93 -9.54
CA CYS A 288 -4.19 -21.32 -9.39
C CYS A 288 -4.84 -21.77 -8.08
N LEU A 289 -4.82 -23.09 -7.81
CA LEU A 289 -5.35 -23.65 -6.57
C LEU A 289 -4.59 -23.16 -5.34
N ARG A 290 -3.26 -23.00 -5.42
CA ARG A 290 -2.45 -22.46 -4.31
C ARG A 290 -2.84 -21.02 -3.99
N SER A 291 -2.86 -20.15 -5.01
CA SER A 291 -3.27 -18.75 -4.94
C SER A 291 -4.69 -18.60 -4.37
N TRP A 292 -5.61 -19.50 -4.72
CA TRP A 292 -6.95 -19.52 -4.13
C TRP A 292 -6.95 -19.95 -2.66
N LEU A 293 -6.31 -21.07 -2.32
CA LEU A 293 -6.27 -21.64 -0.96
C LEU A 293 -5.55 -20.75 0.07
N GLU A 294 -4.63 -19.89 -0.37
CA GLU A 294 -4.06 -18.83 0.47
C GLU A 294 -5.14 -17.88 1.02
N ARG A 295 -6.16 -17.59 0.20
CA ARG A 295 -7.25 -16.64 0.49
C ARG A 295 -8.50 -17.29 1.06
N GLN A 296 -8.91 -18.46 0.56
CA GLN A 296 -10.19 -19.12 0.86
C GLN A 296 -10.03 -20.65 0.93
N ASN A 297 -10.47 -21.28 2.02
CA ASN A 297 -10.38 -22.73 2.23
C ASN A 297 -11.51 -23.55 1.56
N THR A 298 -12.15 -22.99 0.53
CA THR A 298 -13.32 -23.53 -0.16
C THR A 298 -13.04 -23.73 -1.65
N CYS A 299 -13.71 -24.69 -2.30
CA CYS A 299 -13.58 -24.90 -3.74
C CYS A 299 -14.09 -23.67 -4.52
N PRO A 300 -13.34 -23.13 -5.50
CA PRO A 300 -13.78 -22.01 -6.34
C PRO A 300 -15.16 -22.22 -6.99
N THR A 301 -15.40 -23.42 -7.54
CA THR A 301 -16.64 -23.74 -8.27
C THR A 301 -17.84 -23.96 -7.34
N CYS A 302 -17.77 -24.92 -6.41
CA CYS A 302 -18.92 -25.34 -5.61
C CYS A 302 -18.92 -24.85 -4.16
N ARG A 303 -17.92 -24.07 -3.74
CA ARG A 303 -17.73 -23.52 -2.37
C ARG A 303 -17.67 -24.55 -1.23
N ALA A 304 -17.64 -25.85 -1.53
CA ALA A 304 -17.42 -26.89 -0.54
C ALA A 304 -16.07 -26.70 0.17
N LEU A 305 -16.00 -26.97 1.48
CA LEU A 305 -14.74 -26.95 2.23
C LEU A 305 -13.77 -27.98 1.64
N VAL A 306 -12.54 -27.56 1.34
CA VAL A 306 -11.51 -28.43 0.75
C VAL A 306 -10.92 -29.40 1.79
N VAL A 307 -11.25 -29.21 3.06
CA VAL A 307 -10.92 -30.10 4.18
C VAL A 307 -12.21 -30.37 4.97
N PRO A 308 -12.72 -31.62 4.99
CA PRO A 308 -13.76 -32.03 5.92
C PRO A 308 -13.27 -31.87 7.38
N ALA A 309 -14.18 -31.52 8.30
CA ALA A 309 -13.83 -31.40 9.71
C ALA A 309 -13.68 -32.78 10.36
N GLU A 310 -12.46 -33.31 10.35
CA GLU A 310 -12.07 -34.53 11.09
C GLU A 310 -12.10 -34.29 12.61
N ASN A 311 -13.32 -34.29 13.18
CA ASN A 311 -13.68 -34.73 14.55
C ASN A 311 -15.09 -34.21 14.93
N ALA A 312 -16.14 -34.91 14.47
CA ALA A 312 -17.53 -34.62 14.88
C ALA A 312 -18.40 -35.87 15.13
N THR A 313 -17.87 -37.09 15.01
CA THR A 313 -18.67 -38.32 15.05
C THR A 313 -17.95 -39.52 15.69
N SER A 314 -17.69 -39.48 17.02
CA SER A 314 -17.24 -40.67 17.79
C SER A 314 -17.47 -40.61 19.31
N THR A 315 -18.45 -39.85 19.81
CA THR A 315 -18.84 -39.86 21.23
C THR A 315 -20.36 -39.80 21.40
N ALA A 316 -21.02 -40.95 21.21
CA ALA A 316 -22.48 -41.11 21.38
C ALA A 316 -22.86 -42.45 22.06
N SER A 317 -22.09 -42.88 23.06
CA SER A 317 -22.45 -43.92 24.04
C SER A 317 -21.45 -43.90 25.20
N GLY A 318 -21.90 -43.55 26.42
CA GLY A 318 -21.02 -43.43 27.59
C GLY A 318 -21.51 -42.43 28.63
N ASN A 319 -22.64 -42.72 29.29
CA ASN A 319 -23.22 -41.83 30.31
C ASN A 319 -22.40 -41.81 31.60
N ARG A 320 -21.88 -40.64 32.01
CA ARG A 320 -21.56 -40.26 33.41
C ARG A 320 -21.18 -38.78 33.52
N GLY A 321 -22.10 -37.93 33.99
CA GLY A 321 -21.79 -36.59 34.50
C GLY A 321 -21.71 -36.59 36.04
N PRO A 322 -20.90 -35.71 36.68
CA PRO A 322 -20.90 -35.52 38.12
C PRO A 322 -22.02 -34.56 38.60
N HIS A 323 -22.36 -34.65 39.89
CA HIS A 323 -23.43 -33.89 40.56
C HIS A 323 -23.43 -32.37 40.29
N GLN A 324 -24.63 -31.83 40.12
CA GLN A 324 -25.02 -30.56 40.75
C GLN A 324 -26.47 -30.67 41.23
N GLU A 325 -26.74 -30.31 42.49
CA GLU A 325 -28.05 -30.43 43.14
C GLU A 325 -28.73 -29.08 43.35
N SER A 326 -30.01 -29.11 43.75
CA SER A 326 -30.97 -28.02 43.92
C SER A 326 -31.51 -27.42 42.60
N LEU A 327 -32.82 -27.14 42.43
CA LEU A 327 -33.98 -27.26 43.35
C LEU A 327 -35.31 -27.40 42.54
N GLN A 328 -36.21 -28.35 42.90
CA GLN A 328 -37.64 -28.43 42.50
C GLN A 328 -37.94 -28.50 40.96
N GLN A 329 -39.15 -28.64 40.38
CA GLN A 329 -40.45 -29.34 40.66
C GLN A 329 -41.20 -29.48 39.29
N GLY A 330 -42.13 -30.41 38.98
CA GLY A 330 -42.63 -31.65 39.61
C GLY A 330 -44.07 -31.99 39.14
N ILE A 331 -44.38 -33.28 38.89
CA ILE A 331 -45.67 -33.84 38.35
C ILE A 331 -45.90 -33.56 36.84
N GLY A 332 -46.39 -34.47 35.96
CA GLY A 332 -46.62 -35.92 36.07
C GLY A 332 -47.62 -36.49 35.03
N THR A 333 -47.37 -37.70 34.46
CA THR A 333 -48.26 -38.53 33.58
C THR A 333 -48.66 -37.94 32.20
N SER A 334 -49.05 -38.69 31.13
CA SER A 334 -49.21 -40.14 30.85
C SER A 334 -48.91 -40.49 29.36
N SER A 335 -48.93 -41.78 29.01
CA SER A 335 -48.62 -42.37 27.69
C SER A 335 -49.80 -42.56 26.71
N SER A 336 -49.53 -42.55 25.39
CA SER A 336 -50.14 -43.47 24.38
C SER A 336 -49.46 -43.38 23.00
N ASP A 337 -49.50 -44.45 22.22
CA ASP A 337 -48.86 -44.61 20.92
C ASP A 337 -49.52 -43.85 19.74
N GLY A 338 -48.77 -43.68 18.64
CA GLY A 338 -49.26 -43.17 17.36
C GLY A 338 -48.23 -43.37 16.23
N GLN A 339 -48.50 -44.28 15.30
CA GLN A 339 -47.49 -44.79 14.36
C GLN A 339 -47.57 -44.15 12.97
N GLY A 340 -46.46 -43.54 12.51
CA GLY A 340 -46.21 -43.24 11.10
C GLY A 340 -45.66 -41.83 10.81
N SER A 341 -44.46 -41.76 10.18
CA SER A 341 -43.96 -40.62 9.37
C SER A 341 -42.53 -40.86 8.81
N SER A 342 -42.31 -41.95 8.05
CA SER A 342 -41.01 -42.25 7.44
C SER A 342 -40.52 -41.19 6.43
N VAL A 343 -41.42 -40.41 5.84
CA VAL A 343 -41.10 -39.32 4.89
C VAL A 343 -40.57 -38.06 5.59
N SER A 344 -40.98 -37.80 6.84
CA SER A 344 -40.56 -36.60 7.59
C SER A 344 -39.08 -36.64 8.00
N ALA A 345 -38.55 -37.83 8.30
CA ALA A 345 -37.18 -38.03 8.74
C ALA A 345 -36.15 -37.57 7.68
N ALA A 346 -36.33 -37.99 6.43
CA ALA A 346 -35.44 -37.61 5.33
C ALA A 346 -35.45 -36.09 5.02
N ALA A 347 -36.61 -35.44 5.20
CA ALA A 347 -36.71 -33.98 5.11
C ALA A 347 -35.97 -33.29 6.28
N SER A 348 -36.11 -33.82 7.51
CA SER A 348 -35.42 -33.32 8.70
C SER A 348 -33.89 -33.52 8.61
N GLU A 349 -33.41 -34.64 8.07
CA GLU A 349 -31.98 -34.87 7.82
C GLU A 349 -31.40 -33.87 6.81
N ASN A 350 -32.12 -33.58 5.73
CA ASN A 350 -31.65 -32.61 4.74
C ASN A 350 -31.73 -31.16 5.26
N MET A 351 -32.73 -30.84 6.08
CA MET A 351 -32.83 -29.54 6.76
C MET A 351 -31.65 -29.34 7.73
N SER A 352 -31.39 -30.31 8.62
CA SER A 352 -30.27 -30.26 9.57
C SER A 352 -28.90 -30.29 8.88
N ARG A 353 -28.74 -31.01 7.76
CA ARG A 353 -27.53 -30.91 6.92
C ARG A 353 -27.37 -29.54 6.26
N HIS A 354 -28.45 -28.88 5.86
CA HIS A 354 -28.40 -27.52 5.33
C HIS A 354 -28.03 -26.51 6.42
N GLU A 355 -28.62 -26.64 7.61
CA GLU A 355 -28.35 -25.78 8.75
C GLU A 355 -26.92 -25.97 9.30
N ALA A 356 -26.44 -27.21 9.41
CA ALA A 356 -25.04 -27.49 9.75
C ALA A 356 -24.05 -26.91 8.73
N ARG A 357 -24.38 -26.95 7.42
CA ARG A 357 -23.58 -26.29 6.36
C ARG A 357 -23.61 -24.77 6.50
N PHE A 358 -24.76 -24.19 6.81
CA PHE A 358 -24.92 -22.74 7.00
C PHE A 358 -24.16 -22.26 8.25
N GLN A 359 -24.22 -23.00 9.35
CA GLN A 359 -23.52 -22.71 10.59
C GLN A 359 -21.99 -22.90 10.44
N ALA A 360 -21.55 -23.92 9.70
CA ALA A 360 -20.15 -24.07 9.32
C ALA A 360 -19.66 -22.90 8.45
N ALA A 361 -20.45 -22.47 7.45
CA ALA A 361 -20.13 -21.31 6.62
C ALA A 361 -20.08 -20.00 7.44
N ALA A 362 -20.99 -19.80 8.39
CA ALA A 362 -20.99 -18.66 9.30
C ALA A 362 -19.76 -18.68 10.24
N SER A 363 -19.37 -19.85 10.76
CA SER A 363 -18.14 -19.99 11.56
C SER A 363 -16.88 -19.64 10.74
N ALA A 364 -16.81 -20.08 9.47
CA ALA A 364 -15.73 -19.70 8.57
C ALA A 364 -15.72 -18.20 8.28
N ALA A 365 -16.88 -17.59 7.99
CA ALA A 365 -17.04 -16.14 7.80
C ALA A 365 -16.51 -15.33 8.99
N SER A 366 -16.74 -15.79 10.22
CA SER A 366 -16.25 -15.12 11.44
C SER A 366 -14.71 -15.05 11.54
N ILE A 367 -13.99 -16.02 10.95
CA ILE A 367 -12.52 -16.07 10.91
C ILE A 367 -11.98 -15.04 9.90
N TYR A 368 -12.63 -14.89 8.75
CA TYR A 368 -12.24 -13.94 7.70
C TYR A 368 -12.37 -12.47 8.14
N GLY A 369 -13.29 -12.16 9.06
CA GLY A 369 -13.45 -10.81 9.63
C GLY A 369 -12.22 -10.27 10.41
N ARG A 370 -11.17 -11.07 10.59
CA ARG A 370 -9.94 -10.68 11.31
C ARG A 370 -8.65 -10.89 10.50
N SER A 371 -8.73 -11.43 9.28
CA SER A 371 -7.54 -11.75 8.46
C SER A 371 -7.10 -10.58 7.57
N VAL A 372 -6.38 -9.62 8.15
CA VAL A 372 -5.65 -8.58 7.39
C VAL A 372 -4.42 -9.21 6.74
N VAL A 373 -4.59 -9.83 5.57
CA VAL A 373 -3.53 -10.48 4.79
C VAL A 373 -3.44 -9.80 3.43
N TYR A 374 -2.29 -9.14 3.20
CA TYR A 374 -2.01 -8.20 2.10
C TYR A 374 -2.95 -6.99 2.00
N PRO A 375 -2.48 -5.76 2.30
CA PRO A 375 -2.99 -4.62 1.54
C PRO A 375 -2.65 -4.84 0.06
N SER A 376 -3.59 -4.48 -0.83
CA SER A 376 -3.25 -4.27 -2.24
C SER A 376 -2.15 -3.21 -2.37
N SER A 377 -1.46 -3.15 -3.51
CA SER A 377 -0.34 -2.23 -3.77
C SER A 377 -0.78 -0.76 -3.98
N ALA A 378 -1.71 -0.30 -3.16
CA ALA A 378 -2.27 1.06 -3.11
C ALA A 378 -1.62 1.95 -2.03
N ASN A 379 -0.66 1.43 -1.25
CA ASN A 379 0.26 2.24 -0.43
C ASN A 379 1.39 2.87 -1.28
N THR A 380 1.02 3.43 -2.43
CA THR A 380 1.73 4.60 -2.96
C THR A 380 1.61 5.71 -1.91
N LEU A 381 2.65 6.54 -1.72
CA LEU A 381 2.57 7.71 -0.83
C LEU A 381 1.72 8.82 -1.47
N VAL A 382 0.42 8.58 -1.55
CA VAL A 382 -0.59 9.58 -1.91
C VAL A 382 -0.67 10.56 -0.74
N TRP A 383 0.03 11.69 -0.89
CA TRP A 383 -0.33 12.93 -0.21
C TRP A 383 -1.84 13.14 -0.31
N SER A 384 -2.49 13.57 0.77
CA SER A 384 -3.95 13.71 0.84
C SER A 384 -4.48 14.86 -0.02
N GLN A 385 -4.46 14.67 -1.33
CA GLN A 385 -5.13 15.49 -2.33
C GLN A 385 -6.61 15.12 -2.29
N GLY A 386 -7.47 16.08 -1.94
CA GLY A 386 -8.87 15.82 -1.60
C GLY A 386 -9.73 15.37 -2.78
N TYR A 387 -9.84 14.05 -2.99
CA TYR A 387 -10.97 13.43 -3.67
C TYR A 387 -11.80 12.66 -2.64
N SER A 388 -12.76 13.37 -2.05
CA SER A 388 -13.88 12.75 -1.36
C SER A 388 -14.57 11.78 -2.32
N LEU A 389 -14.85 10.56 -1.86
CA LEU A 389 -15.75 9.65 -2.57
C LEU A 389 -17.08 10.38 -2.76
N LEU A 390 -17.40 10.75 -4.01
CA LEU A 390 -18.70 11.33 -4.35
C LEU A 390 -19.79 10.34 -3.89
N PRO A 391 -20.79 10.78 -3.11
CA PRO A 391 -21.92 9.94 -2.77
C PRO A 391 -22.54 9.34 -4.03
N GLN A 392 -22.89 8.05 -3.98
CA GLN A 392 -23.39 7.31 -5.14
C GLN A 392 -24.61 7.99 -5.80
N THR A 393 -25.38 8.74 -5.01
CA THR A 393 -26.48 9.62 -5.42
C THR A 393 -26.06 10.78 -6.34
N GLU A 394 -24.89 11.40 -6.15
CA GLU A 394 -24.41 12.46 -7.04
C GLU A 394 -23.90 11.90 -8.37
N LEU A 395 -23.27 10.72 -8.36
CA LEU A 395 -22.89 10.03 -9.59
C LEU A 395 -24.12 9.69 -10.44
N GLU A 396 -25.20 9.21 -9.81
CA GLU A 396 -26.49 9.00 -10.47
C GLU A 396 -27.13 10.30 -10.96
N ALA A 397 -27.07 11.39 -10.20
CA ALA A 397 -27.57 12.69 -10.64
C ALA A 397 -26.81 13.22 -11.87
N HIS A 398 -25.48 13.10 -11.88
CA HIS A 398 -24.64 13.46 -13.02
C HIS A 398 -24.90 12.58 -14.25
N ARG A 399 -25.17 11.29 -14.04
CA ARG A 399 -25.57 10.34 -15.10
C ARG A 399 -26.89 10.76 -15.76
N ARG A 400 -27.94 11.02 -14.96
CA ARG A 400 -29.25 11.48 -15.45
C ARG A 400 -29.17 12.84 -16.14
N PHE A 401 -28.31 13.75 -15.66
CA PHE A 401 -28.05 15.02 -16.33
C PHE A 401 -27.42 14.80 -17.72
N LEU A 402 -26.38 13.96 -17.83
CA LEU A 402 -25.74 13.64 -19.12
C LEU A 402 -26.71 12.93 -20.09
N GLU A 403 -27.53 12.01 -19.59
CA GLU A 403 -28.58 11.36 -20.38
C GLU A 403 -29.56 12.39 -20.96
N SER A 404 -30.02 13.36 -20.15
CA SER A 404 -30.90 14.44 -20.64
C SER A 404 -30.23 15.37 -21.68
N GLN A 405 -28.93 15.64 -21.55
CA GLN A 405 -28.19 16.43 -22.53
C GLN A 405 -28.03 15.69 -23.86
N ILE A 406 -27.78 14.36 -23.81
CA ILE A 406 -27.71 13.51 -25.00
C ILE A 406 -29.07 13.48 -25.72
N GLU A 407 -30.17 13.33 -24.98
CA GLU A 407 -31.52 13.32 -25.57
C GLU A 407 -31.87 14.67 -26.24
N VAL A 408 -31.53 15.80 -25.60
CA VAL A 408 -31.69 17.14 -26.20
C VAL A 408 -30.83 17.32 -27.45
N LEU A 409 -29.61 16.81 -27.48
CA LEU A 409 -28.73 16.85 -28.66
C LEU A 409 -29.26 15.96 -29.79
N GLN A 410 -29.75 14.76 -29.48
CA GLN A 410 -30.39 13.88 -30.47
C GLN A 410 -31.67 14.50 -31.05
N ASN A 411 -32.48 15.18 -30.25
CA ASN A 411 -33.66 15.88 -30.75
C ASN A 411 -33.29 17.10 -31.62
N LYS A 412 -32.22 17.83 -31.28
CA LYS A 412 -31.67 18.89 -32.15
C LYS A 412 -31.16 18.35 -33.49
N LEU A 413 -30.46 17.22 -33.49
CA LEU A 413 -30.05 16.53 -34.73
C LEU A 413 -31.28 16.13 -35.57
N ARG A 414 -32.30 15.51 -34.96
CA ARG A 414 -33.57 15.16 -35.63
C ARG A 414 -34.36 16.36 -36.17
N LEU A 415 -34.09 17.58 -35.69
CA LEU A 415 -34.66 18.82 -36.23
C LEU A 415 -33.84 19.39 -37.39
N LEU A 416 -32.51 19.20 -37.40
CA LEU A 416 -31.63 19.55 -38.51
C LEU A 416 -31.73 18.56 -39.69
N GLU A 417 -32.12 17.32 -39.42
CA GLU A 417 -32.26 16.23 -40.39
C GLU A 417 -33.64 16.20 -41.09
N LYS A 418 -34.56 17.11 -40.72
CA LYS A 418 -35.82 17.29 -41.48
C LYS A 418 -35.54 18.02 -42.79
N PRO A 419 -35.84 17.41 -43.97
CA PRO A 419 -35.63 18.08 -45.25
C PRO A 419 -36.58 19.28 -45.40
N ALA A 420 -36.05 20.39 -45.93
CA ALA A 420 -36.86 21.55 -46.27
C ALA A 420 -37.81 21.21 -47.44
N THR A 421 -39.10 21.47 -47.26
CA THR A 421 -40.11 21.33 -48.32
C THR A 421 -39.91 22.41 -49.39
N VAL A 422 -39.48 22.01 -50.58
CA VAL A 422 -39.29 22.92 -51.72
C VAL A 422 -40.62 23.13 -52.45
N ASP A 423 -41.18 24.33 -52.34
CA ASP A 423 -42.30 24.78 -53.17
C ASP A 423 -41.82 25.10 -54.60
N THR A 424 -42.20 24.27 -55.59
CA THR A 424 -42.09 24.63 -57.01
C THR A 424 -43.40 24.35 -57.75
N LYS A 425 -44.20 25.40 -57.95
CA LYS A 425 -45.51 25.38 -58.59
C LYS A 425 -45.42 25.69 -60.09
N GLY A 426 -45.60 24.68 -60.94
CA GLY A 426 -45.55 24.80 -62.41
C GLY A 426 -44.12 24.68 -62.96
N LYS A 427 -43.89 24.10 -64.15
CA LYS A 427 -44.68 24.30 -65.37
C LYS A 427 -44.69 23.04 -66.27
N SER A 428 -45.76 22.86 -67.04
CA SER A 428 -45.94 21.80 -68.04
C SER A 428 -45.15 22.03 -69.34
N VAL A 429 -44.67 20.96 -69.97
CA VAL A 429 -44.78 20.66 -71.42
C VAL A 429 -44.95 19.13 -71.58
N ALA A 430 -45.45 18.70 -72.74
CA ALA A 430 -45.63 17.31 -73.19
C ALA A 430 -44.27 16.53 -73.29
N GLU A 431 -44.21 15.24 -73.61
CA GLU A 431 -44.85 14.57 -74.77
C GLU A 431 -45.21 13.10 -74.54
N SER A 432 -46.17 12.60 -75.32
CA SER A 432 -46.62 11.21 -75.32
C SER A 432 -46.13 10.47 -76.55
N ALA A 433 -45.70 9.23 -76.39
CA ALA A 433 -45.57 8.24 -77.47
C ALA A 433 -45.96 6.85 -76.92
N GLU A 434 -46.38 5.98 -77.84
CA GLU A 434 -46.98 4.65 -77.59
C GLU A 434 -45.97 3.56 -77.18
#